data_AF-U1WIQ2-F1
#
_entry.id   AF-U1WIQ2-F1
#
_cell.length_a   1.000
_cell.length_b   1.000
_cell.length_c   1.000
_cell.angle_alpha   90.00
_cell.angle_beta   90.00
_cell.angle_gamma   90.00
#
_symmetry.space_group_name_H-M   'P 1'
#
loop_
_entity.id
_entity.type
_entity.pdbx_description
1 polymer ?
#
loop_
_entity_poly.entity_id
_entity_poly.type
_entity_poly.pdbx_seq_one_letter_code
_entity_poly.pdbx_strand_id
1 'polypeptide(L)'
;KEADYTSDSWSTLQTALTNAKNIAADTNATQTQVNAALEGLATAINNLVPNAPDVTNITYVLNTAGTTPYNGSVVVANVPASGMVKVYNVSGKNEIGSGTNKGSQAAAVTVSQLNILANTDYQISITLNGKESNKATKKSQAPATAPALSVKVEKGSKDGMTKATVNVQGLSLKAQVTDTEPIVPNVGDVAPGAAYQSESDLQAKVGQWLAIYEVDSSGKVKTFYKKQLETEEIA
;
A
#
# COMPACT_ATOMS: atom_id res chain seq x y z
N LYS A 1 17.17 9.45 -13.29
CA LYS A 1 18.54 9.80 -12.79
C LYS A 1 19.43 8.57 -12.96
N GLU A 2 20.75 8.74 -12.98
CA GLU A 2 21.73 7.62 -13.13
C GLU A 2 21.42 6.43 -12.21
N ALA A 3 21.16 6.71 -10.93
CA ALA A 3 20.87 5.70 -9.92
C ALA A 3 19.64 4.81 -10.23
N ASP A 4 18.76 5.20 -11.16
CA ASP A 4 17.58 4.41 -11.53
C ASP A 4 17.92 3.29 -12.53
N TYR A 5 19.12 3.30 -13.13
CA TYR A 5 19.54 2.42 -14.22
C TYR A 5 20.78 1.62 -13.87
N THR A 6 20.96 0.48 -14.53
CA THR A 6 22.17 -0.32 -14.37
C THR A 6 23.39 0.47 -14.82
N SER A 7 24.51 0.30 -14.11
CA SER A 7 25.78 0.97 -14.42
C SER A 7 26.16 0.81 -15.90
N ASP A 8 26.01 -0.39 -16.46
CA ASP A 8 26.38 -0.69 -17.84
C ASP A 8 25.50 0.03 -18.87
N SER A 9 24.18 -0.01 -18.69
CA SER A 9 23.25 0.65 -19.62
C SER A 9 23.37 2.17 -19.54
N TRP A 10 23.61 2.71 -18.34
CA TRP A 10 23.85 4.14 -18.14
C TRP A 10 25.19 4.59 -18.75
N SER A 11 26.27 3.83 -18.57
CA SER A 11 27.58 4.10 -19.18
C SER A 11 27.51 4.13 -20.71
N THR A 12 26.72 3.22 -21.30
CA THR A 12 26.45 3.18 -22.74
C THR A 12 25.76 4.46 -23.22
N LEU A 13 24.75 4.94 -22.47
CA LEU A 13 24.08 6.21 -22.75
C LEU A 13 25.04 7.40 -22.66
N GLN A 14 25.86 7.47 -21.61
CA GLN A 14 26.81 8.57 -21.43
C GLN A 14 27.84 8.64 -22.57
N THR A 15 28.31 7.49 -23.03
CA THR A 15 29.24 7.39 -24.17
C THR A 15 28.57 7.90 -25.45
N ALA A 16 27.35 7.44 -25.75
CA ALA A 16 26.60 7.87 -26.93
C ALA A 16 26.26 9.37 -26.88
N LEU A 17 25.87 9.88 -25.70
CA LEU A 17 25.58 11.29 -25.48
C LEU A 17 26.83 12.17 -25.68
N THR A 18 27.99 11.73 -25.18
CA THR A 18 29.26 12.44 -25.35
C THR A 18 29.64 12.51 -26.83
N ASN A 19 29.52 11.39 -27.56
CA ASN A 19 29.76 11.36 -29.00
C ASN A 19 28.82 12.29 -29.76
N ALA A 20 27.52 12.26 -29.46
CA ALA A 20 26.54 13.13 -30.10
C ALA A 20 26.82 14.63 -29.86
N LYS A 21 27.25 15.00 -28.65
CA LYS A 21 27.68 16.37 -28.34
C LYS A 21 28.92 16.79 -29.13
N ASN A 22 29.90 15.91 -29.27
CA ASN A 22 31.12 16.19 -30.02
C ASN A 22 30.81 16.42 -31.50
N ILE A 23 30.01 15.55 -32.12
CA ILE A 23 29.58 15.70 -33.53
C ILE A 23 28.74 16.97 -33.71
N ALA A 24 27.86 17.29 -32.77
CA ALA A 24 27.05 18.51 -32.84
C ALA A 24 27.89 19.81 -32.73
N ALA A 25 29.08 19.75 -32.11
CA ALA A 25 29.99 20.88 -31.97
C ALA A 25 31.00 21.00 -33.12
N ASP A 26 31.18 19.96 -33.94
CA ASP A 26 32.09 19.98 -35.08
C ASP A 26 31.46 20.70 -36.27
N THR A 27 32.02 21.86 -36.64
CA THR A 27 31.55 22.68 -37.76
C THR A 27 31.72 22.00 -39.13
N ASN A 28 32.50 20.93 -39.20
CA ASN A 28 32.72 20.14 -40.41
C ASN A 28 31.94 18.81 -40.41
N ALA A 29 31.11 18.56 -39.38
CA ALA A 29 30.33 17.33 -39.30
C ALA A 29 29.41 17.18 -40.50
N THR A 30 29.47 16.00 -41.14
CA THR A 30 28.58 15.64 -42.23
C THR A 30 27.20 15.25 -41.72
N GLN A 31 26.16 15.38 -42.55
CA GLN A 31 24.82 14.92 -42.21
C GLN A 31 24.79 13.43 -41.85
N THR A 32 25.61 12.60 -42.50
CA THR A 32 25.74 11.18 -42.20
C THR A 32 26.25 10.96 -40.77
N GLN A 33 27.26 11.72 -40.32
CA GLN A 33 27.76 11.65 -38.96
C GLN A 33 26.71 12.12 -37.93
N VAL A 34 25.99 13.20 -38.24
CA VAL A 34 24.90 13.70 -37.38
C VAL A 34 23.80 12.64 -37.24
N ASN A 35 23.37 12.03 -38.35
CA ASN A 35 22.35 10.99 -38.34
C ASN A 35 22.82 9.75 -37.55
N ALA A 36 24.06 9.30 -37.75
CA ALA A 36 24.62 8.18 -37.02
C ALA A 36 24.73 8.45 -35.51
N ALA A 37 25.12 9.66 -35.11
CA ALA A 37 25.18 10.05 -33.70
C ALA A 37 23.78 10.12 -33.06
N LEU A 38 22.79 10.63 -33.79
CA LEU A 38 21.39 10.65 -33.35
C LEU A 38 20.83 9.23 -33.18
N GLU A 39 21.06 8.34 -34.15
CA GLU A 39 20.63 6.94 -34.08
C GLU A 39 21.32 6.20 -32.92
N GLY A 40 22.62 6.41 -32.73
CA GLY A 40 23.37 5.84 -31.61
C GLY A 40 22.84 6.31 -30.26
N LEU A 41 22.54 7.60 -30.12
CA LEU A 41 21.93 8.14 -28.90
C LEU A 41 20.53 7.58 -28.66
N ALA A 42 19.66 7.55 -29.68
CA ALA A 42 18.31 6.98 -29.58
C ALA A 42 18.36 5.50 -29.20
N THR A 43 19.28 4.73 -29.78
CA THR A 43 19.51 3.33 -29.45
C THR A 43 19.94 3.15 -28.00
N ALA A 44 20.85 3.99 -27.51
CA ALA A 44 21.30 3.92 -26.12
C ALA A 44 20.18 4.27 -25.13
N ILE A 45 19.33 5.26 -25.45
CA ILE A 45 18.13 5.59 -24.65
C ILE A 45 17.15 4.41 -24.61
N ASN A 46 16.88 3.78 -25.75
CA ASN A 46 15.96 2.64 -25.85
C ASN A 46 16.50 1.38 -25.14
N ASN A 47 17.82 1.25 -25.03
CA ASN A 47 18.47 0.12 -24.38
C ASN A 47 18.80 0.35 -22.89
N LEU A 48 18.33 1.44 -22.30
CA LEU A 48 18.42 1.62 -20.85
C LEU A 48 17.74 0.45 -20.13
N VAL A 49 18.42 -0.08 -19.13
CA VAL A 49 17.91 -1.16 -18.28
C VAL A 49 17.71 -0.58 -16.88
N PRO A 50 16.48 -0.57 -16.34
CA PRO A 50 16.26 -0.10 -14.99
C PRO A 50 16.98 -1.01 -14.00
N ASN A 51 17.46 -0.45 -12.89
CA ASN A 51 17.88 -1.25 -11.76
C ASN A 51 16.72 -2.08 -11.23
N ALA A 52 17.02 -3.17 -10.53
CA ALA A 52 16.03 -3.77 -9.64
C ALA A 52 15.49 -2.66 -8.72
N PRO A 53 14.16 -2.58 -8.53
CA PRO A 53 13.59 -1.51 -7.73
C PRO A 53 14.23 -1.51 -6.33
N ASP A 54 14.71 -0.35 -5.88
CA ASP A 54 15.14 -0.19 -4.49
C ASP A 54 13.89 -0.07 -3.62
N VAL A 55 13.39 -1.23 -3.19
CA VAL A 55 12.17 -1.36 -2.42
C VAL A 55 12.50 -1.25 -0.93
N THR A 56 12.38 -0.04 -0.39
CA THR A 56 12.16 0.18 1.05
C THR A 56 10.94 -0.63 1.49
N ASN A 57 10.94 -1.19 2.72
CA ASN A 57 9.93 -2.11 3.25
C ASN A 57 8.50 -1.86 2.72
N ILE A 58 7.89 -2.91 2.16
CA ILE A 58 6.50 -2.89 1.70
C ILE A 58 5.59 -2.49 2.84
N THR A 59 4.80 -1.45 2.60
CA THR A 59 3.64 -1.15 3.44
C THR A 59 2.44 -1.84 2.82
N TYR A 60 1.88 -2.82 3.53
CA TYR A 60 0.61 -3.46 3.18
C TYR A 60 -0.51 -2.41 3.28
N VAL A 61 -1.16 -2.07 2.17
CA VAL A 61 -2.39 -1.26 2.20
C VAL A 61 -3.58 -2.19 2.10
N LEU A 62 -4.34 -2.31 3.19
CA LEU A 62 -5.52 -3.15 3.31
C LEU A 62 -6.69 -2.56 2.51
N ASN A 63 -7.26 -3.36 1.62
CA ASN A 63 -8.58 -3.12 1.05
C ASN A 63 -9.66 -3.38 2.11
N THR A 64 -10.55 -2.41 2.19
CA THR A 64 -11.79 -2.34 2.95
C THR A 64 -12.83 -3.34 2.42
N ALA A 65 -12.93 -4.57 2.96
CA ALA A 65 -14.12 -5.43 2.74
C ALA A 65 -14.24 -6.73 3.57
N GLY A 66 -13.23 -7.17 4.34
CA GLY A 66 -13.42 -8.28 5.30
C GLY A 66 -13.82 -9.65 4.72
N THR A 67 -13.63 -9.92 3.42
CA THR A 67 -13.81 -11.26 2.83
C THR A 67 -12.50 -11.77 2.23
N THR A 68 -12.20 -13.06 2.42
CA THR A 68 -11.07 -13.76 1.79
C THR A 68 -11.12 -13.69 0.25
N PRO A 69 -9.99 -13.66 -0.46
CA PRO A 69 -8.60 -13.62 0.01
C PRO A 69 -8.05 -12.17 0.02
N TYR A 70 -7.04 -11.91 0.84
CA TYR A 70 -6.40 -10.60 1.01
C TYR A 70 -6.15 -9.89 -0.33
N ASN A 71 -6.88 -8.82 -0.61
CA ASN A 71 -6.60 -7.90 -1.72
C ASN A 71 -5.44 -6.98 -1.30
N GLY A 72 -4.22 -7.53 -1.31
CA GLY A 72 -3.01 -6.78 -0.99
C GLY A 72 -2.79 -5.66 -1.99
N SER A 73 -2.05 -4.63 -1.56
CA SER A 73 -1.53 -3.61 -2.46
C SER A 73 -0.02 -3.48 -2.27
N VAL A 74 0.69 -3.29 -3.38
CA VAL A 74 2.13 -3.01 -3.41
C VAL A 74 2.31 -1.57 -3.87
N VAL A 75 3.07 -0.78 -3.10
CA VAL A 75 3.49 0.56 -3.52
C VAL A 75 4.97 0.52 -3.81
N VAL A 76 5.35 0.93 -5.01
CA VAL A 76 6.75 1.09 -5.41
C VAL A 76 7.02 2.57 -5.58
N ALA A 77 7.94 3.11 -4.78
CA ALA A 77 8.32 4.52 -4.87
C ALA A 77 9.28 4.76 -6.05
N ASN A 78 9.36 6.03 -6.50
CA ASN A 78 10.35 6.48 -7.48
C ASN A 78 10.38 5.69 -8.80
N VAL A 79 9.24 5.16 -9.25
CA VAL A 79 9.16 4.46 -10.53
C VAL A 79 9.38 5.51 -11.64
N PRO A 80 10.34 5.32 -12.57
CA PRO A 80 10.57 6.26 -13.66
C PRO A 80 9.30 6.53 -14.49
N ALA A 81 9.23 7.69 -15.16
CA ALA A 81 8.15 7.98 -16.09
C ALA A 81 7.98 6.85 -17.12
N SER A 82 6.75 6.44 -17.40
CA SER A 82 6.40 5.28 -18.23
C SER A 82 6.90 3.91 -17.72
N GLY A 83 7.56 3.86 -16.57
CA GLY A 83 7.97 2.62 -15.93
C GLY A 83 6.75 1.82 -15.46
N MET A 84 6.76 0.52 -15.72
CA MET A 84 5.70 -0.40 -15.32
C MET A 84 6.20 -1.34 -14.22
N VAL A 85 5.55 -1.29 -13.06
CA VAL A 85 5.71 -2.26 -11.99
C VAL A 85 4.93 -3.51 -12.35
N LYS A 86 5.56 -4.67 -12.19
CA LYS A 86 4.91 -5.97 -12.27
C LYS A 86 5.10 -6.72 -10.98
N VAL A 87 4.03 -7.35 -10.50
CA VAL A 87 4.01 -8.20 -9.32
C VAL A 87 3.72 -9.61 -9.77
N TYR A 88 4.49 -10.56 -9.26
CA TYR A 88 4.40 -11.97 -9.60
C TYR A 88 4.11 -12.79 -8.35
N ASN A 89 3.52 -13.96 -8.56
CA ASN A 89 3.39 -14.97 -7.52
C ASN A 89 4.76 -15.45 -6.98
N VAL A 90 4.72 -16.34 -5.98
CA VAL A 90 5.91 -16.87 -5.29
C VAL A 90 6.93 -17.49 -6.25
N SER A 91 6.46 -18.14 -7.32
CA SER A 91 7.34 -18.77 -8.30
C SER A 91 7.98 -17.78 -9.27
N GLY A 92 7.53 -16.53 -9.27
CA GLY A 92 7.98 -15.49 -10.18
C GLY A 92 7.51 -15.67 -11.63
N LYS A 93 6.70 -16.70 -11.91
CA LYS A 93 6.30 -17.05 -13.28
C LYS A 93 5.01 -16.36 -13.71
N ASN A 94 4.05 -16.22 -12.80
CA ASN A 94 2.75 -15.68 -13.12
C ASN A 94 2.67 -14.24 -12.62
N GLU A 95 2.39 -13.30 -13.53
CA GLU A 95 2.02 -11.94 -13.16
C GLU A 95 0.65 -11.98 -12.46
N ILE A 96 0.57 -11.38 -11.28
CA ILE A 96 -0.64 -11.27 -10.45
C ILE A 96 -1.18 -9.84 -10.39
N GLY A 97 -0.42 -8.88 -10.90
CA GLY A 97 -0.86 -7.51 -11.09
C GLY A 97 0.26 -6.62 -11.59
N SER A 98 -0.12 -5.48 -12.14
CA SER A 98 0.81 -4.49 -12.64
C SER A 98 0.25 -3.07 -12.52
N GLY A 99 1.14 -2.09 -12.60
CA GLY A 99 0.80 -0.68 -12.59
C GLY A 99 1.86 0.13 -13.31
N THR A 100 1.46 1.19 -14.00
CA THR A 100 2.37 2.04 -14.77
C THR A 100 2.40 3.44 -14.21
N ASN A 101 3.59 4.03 -14.09
CA ASN A 101 3.72 5.45 -13.87
C ASN A 101 3.33 6.19 -15.16
N LYS A 102 2.13 6.77 -15.18
CA LYS A 102 1.61 7.56 -16.32
C LYS A 102 2.05 9.02 -16.29
N GLY A 103 2.77 9.44 -15.26
CA GLY A 103 3.29 10.80 -15.12
C GLY A 103 4.56 11.05 -15.93
N SER A 104 4.91 12.32 -16.09
CA SER A 104 6.13 12.75 -16.81
C SER A 104 7.40 12.71 -15.97
N GLN A 105 7.28 12.43 -14.66
CA GLN A 105 8.39 12.37 -13.71
C GLN A 105 8.29 11.09 -12.88
N ALA A 106 9.37 10.76 -12.17
CA ALA A 106 9.38 9.62 -11.26
C ALA A 106 8.33 9.81 -10.15
N ALA A 107 7.53 8.77 -9.89
CA ALA A 107 6.43 8.82 -8.93
C ALA A 107 6.19 7.45 -8.29
N ALA A 108 5.40 7.42 -7.22
CA ALA A 108 4.95 6.18 -6.63
C ALA A 108 3.88 5.52 -7.52
N VAL A 109 3.98 4.19 -7.68
CA VAL A 109 2.99 3.37 -8.38
C VAL A 109 2.37 2.42 -7.37
N THR A 110 1.04 2.40 -7.31
CA THR A 110 0.28 1.46 -6.49
C THR A 110 -0.31 0.38 -7.38
N VAL A 111 -0.01 -0.89 -7.07
CA VAL A 111 -0.64 -2.07 -7.66
C VAL A 111 -1.60 -2.63 -6.61
N SER A 112 -2.90 -2.56 -6.88
CA SER A 112 -3.97 -2.95 -5.94
C SER A 112 -4.62 -4.27 -6.35
N GLN A 113 -5.49 -4.81 -5.48
CA GLN A 113 -6.28 -6.03 -5.76
C GLN A 113 -5.41 -7.26 -6.06
N LEU A 114 -4.24 -7.34 -5.42
CA LEU A 114 -3.33 -8.45 -5.56
C LEU A 114 -3.82 -9.61 -4.69
N ASN A 115 -4.11 -10.75 -5.32
CA ASN A 115 -4.44 -11.99 -4.60
C ASN A 115 -3.15 -12.67 -4.10
N ILE A 116 -2.63 -12.20 -2.96
CA ILE A 116 -1.43 -12.74 -2.32
C ILE A 116 -1.84 -13.28 -0.95
N LEU A 117 -1.46 -14.53 -0.66
CA LEU A 117 -1.67 -15.11 0.66
C LEU A 117 -0.85 -14.34 1.71
N ALA A 118 -1.27 -14.38 2.97
CA ALA A 118 -0.45 -13.85 4.05
C ALA A 118 0.78 -14.75 4.26
N ASN A 119 1.90 -14.17 4.71
CA ASN A 119 3.13 -14.91 5.06
C ASN A 119 3.77 -15.69 3.91
N THR A 120 3.51 -15.30 2.65
CA THR A 120 4.06 -15.93 1.44
C THR A 120 4.95 -15.00 0.64
N ASP A 121 5.96 -15.58 -0.01
CA ASP A 121 6.83 -14.82 -0.89
C ASP A 121 6.11 -14.42 -2.19
N TYR A 122 6.55 -13.31 -2.76
CA TYR A 122 6.15 -12.80 -4.05
C TYR A 122 7.32 -12.04 -4.68
N GLN A 123 7.24 -11.77 -5.98
CA GLN A 123 8.34 -11.12 -6.69
C GLN A 123 7.87 -9.85 -7.38
N ILE A 124 8.76 -8.87 -7.50
CA ILE A 124 8.47 -7.56 -8.12
C ILE A 124 9.56 -7.23 -9.12
N SER A 125 9.19 -6.69 -10.27
CA SER A 125 10.11 -6.08 -11.23
C SER A 125 9.59 -4.75 -11.76
N ILE A 126 10.48 -3.99 -12.38
CA ILE A 126 10.12 -2.82 -13.20
C ILE A 126 10.49 -3.11 -14.65
N THR A 127 9.56 -2.84 -15.56
CA THR A 127 9.80 -2.79 -16.99
C THR A 127 9.88 -1.34 -17.46
N LEU A 128 10.90 -1.00 -18.24
CA LEU A 128 10.99 0.28 -18.96
C LEU A 128 11.49 0.02 -20.37
N ASN A 129 10.88 0.64 -21.38
CA ASN A 129 11.27 0.48 -22.79
C ASN A 129 11.36 -1.00 -23.24
N GLY A 130 10.51 -1.86 -22.69
CA GLY A 130 10.52 -3.30 -22.95
C GLY A 130 11.65 -4.09 -22.27
N LYS A 131 12.50 -3.45 -21.46
CA LYS A 131 13.54 -4.10 -20.66
C LYS A 131 13.05 -4.27 -19.22
N GLU A 132 13.07 -5.50 -18.73
CA GLU A 132 12.68 -5.83 -17.35
C GLU A 132 13.92 -5.91 -16.45
N SER A 133 13.82 -5.37 -15.24
CA SER A 133 14.84 -5.50 -14.19
C SER A 133 14.93 -6.94 -13.68
N ASN A 134 15.96 -7.24 -12.88
CA ASN A 134 15.93 -8.41 -12.02
C ASN A 134 14.72 -8.33 -11.06
N LYS A 135 14.19 -9.51 -10.69
CA LYS A 135 13.08 -9.63 -9.76
C LYS A 135 13.56 -9.54 -8.32
N ALA A 136 12.93 -8.68 -7.54
CA ALA A 136 13.12 -8.60 -6.10
C ALA A 136 12.11 -9.52 -5.39
N THR A 137 12.61 -10.48 -4.60
CA THR A 137 11.77 -11.34 -3.75
C THR A 137 11.41 -10.60 -2.47
N LYS A 138 10.13 -10.67 -2.11
CA LYS A 138 9.57 -10.05 -0.91
C LYS A 138 8.58 -10.99 -0.25
N LYS A 139 8.40 -10.85 1.06
CA LYS A 139 7.48 -11.69 1.84
C LYS A 139 6.28 -10.89 2.28
N SER A 140 5.09 -11.43 2.06
CA SER A 140 3.88 -10.87 2.64
C SER A 140 3.80 -11.11 4.12
N GLN A 141 3.25 -10.13 4.84
CA GLN A 141 3.01 -10.26 6.27
C GLN A 141 1.50 -10.27 6.48
N ALA A 142 1.05 -11.20 7.32
CA ALA A 142 -0.31 -11.12 7.82
C ALA A 142 -0.51 -9.77 8.52
N PRO A 143 -1.66 -9.11 8.34
CA PRO A 143 -1.99 -7.94 9.13
C PRO A 143 -1.97 -8.31 10.62
N ALA A 144 -1.43 -7.44 11.46
CA ALA A 144 -1.47 -7.66 12.90
C ALA A 144 -2.91 -7.46 13.39
N THR A 145 -3.41 -8.41 14.19
CA THR A 145 -4.69 -8.22 14.89
C THR A 145 -4.64 -6.97 15.74
N ALA A 146 -5.74 -6.23 15.81
CA ALA A 146 -5.81 -5.03 16.61
C ALA A 146 -5.60 -5.37 18.09
N PRO A 147 -4.67 -4.70 18.80
CA PRO A 147 -4.51 -4.89 20.24
C PRO A 147 -5.78 -4.46 20.98
N ALA A 148 -5.98 -5.05 22.16
CA ALA A 148 -7.16 -4.81 22.97
C ALA A 148 -7.22 -3.35 23.45
N LEU A 149 -8.39 -2.73 23.30
CA LEU A 149 -8.73 -1.45 23.90
C LEU A 149 -9.36 -1.68 25.28
N SER A 150 -8.90 -0.95 26.29
CA SER A 150 -9.51 -1.01 27.62
C SER A 150 -10.77 -0.14 27.69
N VAL A 151 -11.92 -0.77 27.91
CA VAL A 151 -13.22 -0.11 28.00
C VAL A 151 -13.93 -0.58 29.26
N LYS A 152 -14.50 0.37 30.02
CA LYS A 152 -15.42 0.09 31.11
C LYS A 152 -16.85 0.26 30.58
N VAL A 153 -17.72 -0.73 30.82
CA VAL A 153 -19.12 -0.69 30.40
C VAL A 153 -19.99 -0.64 31.65
N GLU A 154 -20.99 0.25 31.63
CA GLU A 154 -21.93 0.50 32.72
C GLU A 154 -23.32 0.77 32.17
N LYS A 155 -24.32 0.85 33.05
CA LYS A 155 -25.66 1.28 32.67
C LYS A 155 -25.64 2.67 32.04
N GLY A 156 -26.45 2.83 31.00
CA GLY A 156 -26.73 4.13 30.40
C GLY A 156 -27.61 4.99 31.29
N SER A 157 -28.02 6.14 30.76
CA SER A 157 -28.76 7.14 31.54
C SER A 157 -30.27 6.86 31.62
N LYS A 158 -30.79 5.94 30.81
CA LYS A 158 -32.22 5.58 30.73
C LYS A 158 -32.44 4.16 30.19
N ASP A 159 -33.65 3.65 30.36
CA ASP A 159 -34.07 2.32 29.91
C ASP A 159 -33.60 1.99 28.48
N GLY A 160 -32.97 0.82 28.32
CA GLY A 160 -32.47 0.35 27.03
C GLY A 160 -31.19 1.05 26.54
N MET A 161 -30.46 1.74 27.42
CA MET A 161 -29.18 2.35 27.11
C MET A 161 -28.04 1.70 27.91
N THR A 162 -26.88 1.59 27.27
CA THR A 162 -25.58 1.27 27.88
C THR A 162 -24.64 2.45 27.75
N LYS A 163 -23.59 2.51 28.57
CA LYS A 163 -22.57 3.55 28.53
C LYS A 163 -21.18 2.91 28.58
N ALA A 164 -20.28 3.39 27.72
CA ALA A 164 -18.92 2.88 27.65
C ALA A 164 -17.88 3.99 27.83
N THR A 165 -16.94 3.77 28.76
CA THR A 165 -15.87 4.72 29.09
C THR A 165 -14.52 4.18 28.65
N VAL A 166 -13.79 5.00 27.88
CA VAL A 166 -12.39 4.78 27.52
C VAL A 166 -11.52 5.79 28.29
N ASN A 167 -10.65 5.29 29.17
CA ASN A 167 -9.85 6.13 30.08
C ASN A 167 -8.57 6.69 29.42
N VAL A 168 -8.69 7.16 28.17
CA VAL A 168 -7.62 7.79 27.41
C VAL A 168 -8.21 8.98 26.65
N GLN A 169 -7.68 10.18 26.90
CA GLN A 169 -8.16 11.40 26.25
C GLN A 169 -7.65 11.54 24.82
N GLY A 170 -8.42 12.25 23.99
CA GLY A 170 -8.01 12.61 22.62
C GLY A 170 -8.11 11.48 21.59
N LEU A 171 -8.66 10.32 21.94
CA LEU A 171 -8.90 9.24 20.99
C LEU A 171 -10.07 9.55 20.07
N SER A 172 -9.94 9.18 18.81
CA SER A 172 -11.06 9.10 17.88
C SER A 172 -11.67 7.71 17.98
N LEU A 173 -12.96 7.63 18.33
CA LEU A 173 -13.63 6.36 18.56
C LEU A 173 -14.78 6.14 17.57
N LYS A 174 -15.00 4.88 17.20
CA LYS A 174 -16.24 4.43 16.56
C LYS A 174 -16.86 3.30 17.39
N ALA A 175 -18.19 3.24 17.42
CA ALA A 175 -18.91 2.19 18.15
C ALA A 175 -20.07 1.63 17.32
N GLN A 176 -20.40 0.37 17.60
CA GLN A 176 -21.60 -0.28 17.09
C GLN A 176 -22.13 -1.29 18.11
N VAL A 177 -23.43 -1.54 18.05
CA VAL A 177 -24.11 -2.60 18.79
C VAL A 177 -24.67 -3.59 17.77
N THR A 178 -24.39 -4.88 17.94
CA THR A 178 -24.72 -5.93 16.96
C THR A 178 -25.34 -7.15 17.64
N ASP A 179 -26.20 -7.88 16.92
CA ASP A 179 -26.79 -9.13 17.45
C ASP A 179 -25.81 -10.32 17.40
N THR A 180 -24.82 -10.26 16.51
CA THR A 180 -23.78 -11.29 16.35
C THR A 180 -22.45 -10.84 16.92
N GLU A 181 -21.63 -11.79 17.37
CA GLU A 181 -20.30 -11.51 17.88
C GLU A 181 -19.40 -10.84 16.81
N PRO A 182 -18.81 -9.65 17.11
CA PRO A 182 -17.88 -9.00 16.21
C PRO A 182 -16.57 -9.81 16.04
N ILE A 183 -16.11 -9.91 14.80
CA ILE A 183 -14.79 -10.45 14.46
C ILE A 183 -13.72 -9.46 14.95
N VAL A 184 -12.63 -9.98 15.51
CA VAL A 184 -11.47 -9.16 15.90
C VAL A 184 -10.84 -8.58 14.63
N PRO A 185 -10.81 -7.26 14.44
CA PRO A 185 -10.24 -6.62 13.27
C PRO A 185 -8.71 -6.65 13.32
N ASN A 186 -8.09 -6.36 12.18
CA ASN A 186 -6.66 -6.04 12.09
C ASN A 186 -6.42 -4.54 12.22
N VAL A 187 -5.21 -4.16 12.62
CA VAL A 187 -4.75 -2.77 12.54
C VAL A 187 -4.78 -2.32 11.08
N GLY A 188 -5.38 -1.16 10.81
CA GLY A 188 -5.52 -0.60 9.45
C GLY A 188 -6.84 -0.98 8.74
N ASP A 189 -7.64 -1.89 9.30
CA ASP A 189 -8.98 -2.17 8.79
C ASP A 189 -9.88 -0.94 8.91
N VAL A 190 -10.87 -0.78 8.03
CA VAL A 190 -11.86 0.30 8.24
C VAL A 190 -12.77 -0.07 9.40
N ALA A 191 -12.83 0.79 10.40
CA ALA A 191 -13.70 0.56 11.55
C ALA A 191 -15.18 0.69 11.14
N PRO A 192 -16.03 -0.30 11.43
CA PRO A 192 -17.48 -0.19 11.26
C PRO A 192 -18.09 0.73 12.32
N GLY A 193 -19.41 0.91 12.26
CA GLY A 193 -20.16 1.70 13.24
C GLY A 193 -20.12 3.21 13.01
N ALA A 194 -20.72 3.95 13.95
CA ALA A 194 -20.79 5.40 13.96
C ALA A 194 -19.67 6.00 14.82
N ALA A 195 -19.36 7.28 14.63
CA ALA A 195 -18.46 8.00 15.53
C ALA A 195 -19.02 7.99 16.95
N TYR A 196 -18.14 7.79 17.93
CA TYR A 196 -18.51 7.65 19.34
C TYR A 196 -17.71 8.62 20.20
N GLN A 197 -18.38 9.24 21.17
CA GLN A 197 -17.73 10.02 22.21
C GLN A 197 -17.78 9.19 23.50
N SER A 198 -16.62 9.02 24.15
CA SER A 198 -16.54 8.29 25.42
C SER A 198 -17.59 8.80 26.40
N GLU A 199 -18.19 7.90 27.18
CA GLU A 199 -19.27 8.15 28.14
C GLU A 199 -20.64 8.53 27.55
N SER A 200 -20.79 8.58 26.23
CA SER A 200 -22.11 8.77 25.62
C SER A 200 -22.97 7.51 25.71
N ASP A 201 -24.28 7.68 25.84
CA ASP A 201 -25.21 6.56 25.83
C ASP A 201 -25.30 5.91 24.44
N LEU A 202 -25.36 4.58 24.42
CA LEU A 202 -25.61 3.75 23.26
C LEU A 202 -26.88 2.94 23.47
N GLN A 203 -27.76 2.91 22.47
CA GLN A 203 -28.94 2.07 22.51
C GLN A 203 -28.55 0.61 22.36
N ALA A 204 -28.97 -0.23 23.29
CA ALA A 204 -28.64 -1.65 23.30
C ALA A 204 -29.66 -2.48 24.07
N LYS A 205 -29.60 -3.79 23.86
CA LYS A 205 -30.36 -4.79 24.60
C LYS A 205 -29.41 -5.82 25.20
N VAL A 206 -29.86 -6.45 26.29
CA VAL A 206 -29.17 -7.59 26.89
C VAL A 206 -28.95 -8.69 25.84
N GLY A 207 -27.75 -9.24 25.81
CA GLY A 207 -27.34 -10.28 24.86
C GLY A 207 -26.79 -9.76 23.53
N GLN A 208 -26.94 -8.46 23.22
CA GLN A 208 -26.26 -7.85 22.07
C GLN A 208 -24.78 -7.61 22.37
N TRP A 209 -23.97 -7.48 21.34
CA TRP A 209 -22.55 -7.19 21.44
C TRP A 209 -22.27 -5.71 21.23
N LEU A 210 -21.52 -5.11 22.13
CA LEU A 210 -20.90 -3.80 21.96
C LEU A 210 -19.51 -3.98 21.36
N ALA A 211 -19.21 -3.21 20.31
CA ALA A 211 -17.88 -3.12 19.72
C ALA A 211 -17.41 -1.66 19.70
N ILE A 212 -16.19 -1.39 20.17
CA ILE A 212 -15.58 -0.06 20.15
C ILE A 212 -14.21 -0.13 19.49
N TYR A 213 -13.94 0.81 18.60
CA TYR A 213 -12.72 0.91 17.82
C TYR A 213 -12.06 2.25 18.12
N GLU A 214 -10.77 2.24 18.46
CA GLU A 214 -9.94 3.43 18.27
C GLU A 214 -9.54 3.51 16.80
N VAL A 215 -9.65 4.69 16.20
CA VAL A 215 -9.32 4.91 14.80
C VAL A 215 -8.28 6.01 14.59
N ASP A 216 -7.53 5.91 13.50
CA ASP A 216 -6.68 6.99 12.99
C ASP A 216 -7.50 8.09 12.29
N SER A 217 -6.82 9.13 11.77
CA SER A 217 -7.45 10.25 11.05
C SER A 217 -8.16 9.84 9.75
N SER A 218 -7.90 8.64 9.25
CA SER A 218 -8.55 8.07 8.06
C SER A 218 -9.65 7.06 8.41
N GLY A 219 -9.99 6.92 9.70
CA GLY A 219 -11.01 5.98 10.17
C GLY A 219 -10.55 4.52 10.21
N LYS A 220 -9.24 4.26 10.21
CA LYS A 220 -8.68 2.91 10.27
C LYS A 220 -8.42 2.45 11.71
N VAL A 221 -8.71 1.20 12.02
CA VAL A 221 -8.59 0.59 13.34
C VAL A 221 -7.15 0.64 13.85
N LYS A 222 -6.99 1.08 15.09
CA LYS A 222 -5.73 1.02 15.86
C LYS A 222 -5.82 0.01 17.00
N THR A 223 -6.91 0.05 17.76
CA THR A 223 -7.19 -0.84 18.89
C THR A 223 -8.67 -1.21 18.89
N PHE A 224 -9.03 -2.30 19.56
CA PHE A 224 -10.38 -2.87 19.49
C PHE A 224 -10.88 -3.42 20.82
N TYR A 225 -12.16 -3.21 21.10
CA TYR A 225 -12.89 -3.80 22.22
C TYR A 225 -14.17 -4.46 21.73
N LYS A 226 -14.51 -5.62 22.31
CA LYS A 226 -15.85 -6.20 22.24
C LYS A 226 -16.29 -6.77 23.59
N LYS A 227 -17.59 -6.71 23.85
CA LYS A 227 -18.25 -7.41 24.96
C LYS A 227 -19.71 -7.71 24.62
N GLN A 228 -20.20 -8.89 25.02
CA GLN A 228 -21.62 -9.17 25.05
C GLN A 228 -22.24 -8.50 26.29
N LEU A 229 -23.27 -7.70 26.08
CA LEU A 229 -23.89 -6.87 27.11
C LEU A 229 -24.78 -7.71 28.01
N GLU A 230 -24.59 -7.55 29.31
CA GLU A 230 -25.32 -8.26 30.36
C GLU A 230 -26.41 -7.37 30.98
N THR A 231 -27.26 -7.94 31.84
CA THR A 231 -28.42 -7.22 32.39
C THR A 231 -27.99 -6.03 33.25
N GLU A 232 -26.87 -6.16 33.94
CA GLU A 232 -26.24 -5.13 34.77
C GLU A 232 -25.69 -3.93 34.00
N GLU A 233 -25.55 -4.03 32.68
CA GLU A 233 -24.95 -3.00 31.82
C GLU A 233 -25.98 -2.24 30.97
N ILE A 234 -27.25 -2.62 31.09
CA ILE A 234 -28.39 -1.95 30.48
C ILE A 234 -29.20 -1.29 31.61
N ALA A 235 -29.49 0.01 31.45
CA ALA A 235 -30.39 0.73 32.34
C ALA A 235 -31.84 0.28 32.16
#